data_AF-A0A917F1J1-F1
#
_entry.id   AF-A0A917F1J1-F1
#
_cell.length_a   1.000
_cell.length_b   1.000
_cell.length_c   1.000
_cell.angle_alpha   90.00
_cell.angle_beta   90.00
_cell.angle_gamma   90.00
#
_symmetry.space_group_name_H-M   'P 1'
#
loop_
_entity.id
_entity.type
_entity.pdbx_description
1 polymer ?
#
loop_
_entity_poly.entity_id
_entity_poly.type
_entity_poly.pdbx_seq_one_letter_code
_entity_poly.pdbx_strand_id
1 'polypeptide(L)' 'MIWTLLLMFAVLVLAGLVALYVAFPHRGEDMPYAPGLGKAMKQARSRLQTLDEDQGERLQRLQRR' A
#
# COMPACT_ATOMS: atom_id res chain seq x y z
N MET A 1 -1.26 -34.42 -9.20
CA MET A 1 -1.72 -33.74 -10.43
C MET A 1 -2.63 -32.56 -10.09
N ILE A 2 -3.86 -32.77 -9.57
CA ILE A 2 -4.79 -31.67 -9.23
C ILE A 2 -4.21 -30.65 -8.22
N TRP A 3 -3.44 -31.12 -7.24
CA TRP A 3 -2.82 -30.26 -6.23
C TRP A 3 -1.78 -29.29 -6.82
N THR A 4 -1.02 -29.76 -7.81
CA THR A 4 -0.06 -28.95 -8.55
C THR A 4 -0.76 -27.82 -9.30
N LEU A 5 -1.89 -28.12 -9.94
CA LEU A 5 -2.70 -27.12 -10.65
C LEU A 5 -3.28 -26.08 -9.69
N LEU A 6 -3.75 -26.50 -8.52
CA LEU A 6 -4.25 -25.60 -7.48
C LEU A 6 -3.17 -24.64 -6.97
N LEU A 7 -1.96 -25.16 -6.70
CA LEU A 7 -0.83 -24.34 -6.27
C LEU A 7 -0.42 -23.33 -7.36
N MET A 8 -0.37 -23.77 -8.62
CA MET A 8 -0.02 -22.90 -9.74
C MET A 8 -1.07 -21.77 -9.91
N PHE A 9 -2.35 -22.12 -9.78
CA PHE A 9 -3.44 -21.14 -9.80
C PHE A 9 -3.36 -20.17 -8.62
N ALA A 10 -3.08 -20.66 -7.41
CA ALA A 10 -2.93 -19.82 -6.22
C ALA A 10 -1.80 -18.79 -6.36
N VAL A 11 -0.66 -19.19 -6.94
CA VAL A 11 0.46 -18.27 -7.21
C VAL A 11 0.08 -17.22 -8.26
N LEU A 12 -0.63 -17.60 -9.32
CA LEU A 12 -1.12 -16.64 -10.33
C LEU A 12 -2.09 -15.61 -9.71
N VAL A 13 -3.01 -16.07 -8.86
CA VAL A 13 -3.94 -15.20 -8.14
C VAL A 13 -3.17 -14.23 -7.22
N LEU A 14 -2.20 -14.74 -6.46
CA LEU A 14 -1.37 -13.92 -5.57
C LEU A 14 -0.55 -12.88 -6.34
N ALA A 15 0.06 -13.26 -7.46
CA ALA A 15 0.79 -12.33 -8.31
C ALA A 15 -0.13 -11.24 -8.88
N GLY A 16 -1.33 -11.61 -9.32
CA GLY A 16 -2.35 -10.65 -9.76
C GLY A 16 -2.74 -9.67 -8.65
N LEU A 17 -2.96 -10.16 -7.43
CA LEU A 17 -3.25 -9.33 -6.24
C LEU A 17 -2.12 -8.34 -5.95
N VAL A 18 -0.86 -8.78 -5.99
CA VAL A 18 0.31 -7.92 -5.79
C VAL A 18 0.39 -6.86 -6.88
N ALA A 19 0.23 -7.24 -8.15
CA ALA A 19 0.28 -6.30 -9.28
C ALA A 19 -0.84 -5.25 -9.17
N LEU A 20 -2.05 -5.66 -8.79
CA LEU A 20 -3.18 -4.76 -8.57
C LEU A 20 -2.90 -3.81 -7.40
N TYR A 21 -2.40 -4.35 -6.28
CA TYR A 21 -2.00 -3.57 -5.11
C TYR A 21 -0.81 -2.67 -5.39
N VAL A 22 0.08 -2.96 -6.34
CA VAL A 22 1.16 -2.03 -6.67
C VAL A 22 0.66 -0.98 -7.65
N ALA A 23 -0.15 -1.36 -8.65
CA ALA A 23 -0.58 -0.45 -9.71
C ALA A 23 -1.58 0.62 -9.23
N PHE A 24 -2.57 0.26 -8.41
CA PHE A 24 -3.66 1.17 -8.02
C PHE A 24 -3.31 2.21 -6.93
N PRO A 25 -2.58 1.90 -5.84
CA PRO A 25 -2.37 2.88 -4.76
C PRO A 25 -1.33 3.96 -5.05
N HIS A 26 -0.65 3.97 -6.20
CA HIS A 26 0.26 5.07 -6.56
C HIS A 26 -0.47 6.37 -6.93
N ARG A 27 -1.79 6.34 -7.21
CA ARG A 27 -2.54 7.52 -7.69
C ARG A 27 -3.55 8.12 -6.72
N GLY A 28 -3.76 7.51 -5.55
CA GLY A 28 -4.82 7.96 -4.63
C GLY A 28 -6.24 7.77 -5.19
N GLU A 29 -6.40 7.08 -6.31
CA GLU A 29 -7.70 6.69 -6.88
C GLU A 29 -8.22 5.43 -6.20
N ASP A 30 -9.52 5.44 -5.87
CA ASP A 30 -10.19 4.34 -5.17
C ASP A 30 -10.24 3.09 -6.05
N MET A 31 -9.87 1.96 -5.46
CA MET A 31 -9.76 0.68 -6.17
C MET A 31 -11.15 0.18 -6.62
N PRO A 32 -11.38 -0.04 -7.93
CA PRO A 32 -12.74 -0.22 -8.48
C PRO A 32 -13.47 -1.46 -7.95
N TYR A 33 -12.74 -2.52 -7.58
CA TYR A 33 -13.32 -3.76 -7.07
C TYR A 33 -13.41 -3.85 -5.53
N ALA A 34 -12.79 -2.92 -4.79
CA ALA A 34 -12.77 -2.97 -3.34
C ALA A 34 -12.71 -1.56 -2.70
N PRO A 35 -13.78 -0.75 -2.82
CA PRO A 35 -13.86 0.58 -2.22
C PRO A 35 -13.67 0.58 -0.68
N GLY A 36 -13.91 -0.56 -0.01
CA GLY A 36 -13.67 -0.73 1.43
C GLY A 36 -12.19 -0.85 1.81
N LEU A 37 -11.35 -1.42 0.94
CA LEU A 37 -9.91 -1.56 1.15
C LEU A 37 -9.19 -0.21 1.05
N GLY A 38 -9.65 0.66 0.14
CA GLY A 38 -9.19 2.05 0.04
C GLY A 38 -9.43 2.83 1.32
N LYS A 39 -10.62 2.71 1.92
CA LYS A 39 -10.94 3.33 3.22
C LYS A 39 -10.11 2.77 4.37
N ALA A 40 -9.92 1.45 4.43
CA ALA A 40 -9.09 0.82 5.47
C ALA A 40 -7.61 1.21 5.36
N MET A 41 -7.07 1.28 4.14
CA MET A 41 -5.70 1.76 3.88
C MET A 41 -5.55 3.25 4.17
N LYS A 42 -6.53 4.10 3.84
CA LYS A 42 -6.55 5.52 4.18
C LYS A 42 -6.61 5.74 5.70
N GLN A 43 -7.39 4.91 6.41
CA GLN A 43 -7.43 4.90 7.87
C GLN A 43 -6.11 4.41 8.48
N ALA A 44 -5.49 3.37 7.90
CA ALA A 44 -4.18 2.89 8.32
C ALA A 44 -3.09 3.96 8.10
N ARG A 45 -3.11 4.69 6.97
CA ARG A 45 -2.22 5.84 6.73
C ARG A 45 -2.43 6.95 7.75
N SER A 46 -3.67 7.27 8.11
CA SER A 46 -3.95 8.30 9.16
C SER A 46 -3.46 7.89 10.56
N ARG A 47 -3.22 6.59 10.79
CA ARG A 47 -2.67 6.06 12.05
C ARG A 47 -1.16 5.87 12.01
N LEU A 48 -0.58 5.73 10.83
CA LEU A 48 0.85 5.86 10.65
C LEU A 48 1.18 7.33 10.84
N GLN A 49 1.78 7.65 11.99
CA GLN A 49 2.38 8.95 12.26
C GLN A 49 3.55 9.13 11.28
N THR A 50 3.24 9.44 10.02
CA THR A 50 4.24 9.79 9.03
C THR A 50 4.87 11.10 9.50
N LEU A 51 6.20 11.14 9.58
CA LEU A 51 6.92 12.39 9.74
C LEU A 51 6.45 13.30 8.61
N ASP A 52 5.62 14.30 8.92
CA ASP A 52 5.32 15.39 8.01
C ASP A 52 6.67 15.96 7.55
N GLU A 53 6.83 16.20 6.25
CA GLU A 53 8.08 16.72 5.68
C GLU A 53 8.54 18.02 6.37
N ASP A 54 7.58 18.77 6.93
CA ASP A 54 7.80 19.96 7.77
C ASP A 54 8.59 19.68 9.07
N GLN A 55 8.40 18.50 9.69
CA GLN A 55 9.15 18.11 10.89
C GLN A 55 10.59 17.69 10.57
N GLY A 56 10.81 17.06 9.41
CA GLY A 56 12.14 16.71 8.92
C GLY A 56 13.01 17.94 8.69
N GLU A 57 12.44 18.99 8.08
CA GLU A 57 13.13 20.26 7.89
C GLU A 57 13.43 20.99 9.22
N ARG A 58 12.48 21.01 10.17
CA ARG A 58 12.69 21.65 11.47
C ARG A 58 13.80 20.99 12.28
N LEU A 59 13.86 19.66 12.27
CA LEU A 59 14.92 18.91 12.95
C LEU A 59 16.28 19.14 12.30
N GLN A 60 16.37 19.17 10.96
CA GLN A 60 17.61 19.55 10.27
C GLN A 60 18.08 20.96 10.63
N ARG A 61 17.17 21.94 10.71
CA ARG A 61 17.53 23.31 11.10
C ARG A 61 18.04 23.42 12.54
N LEU A 62 17.49 22.60 13.45
CA LEU A 62 17.94 22.53 14.85
C LEU A 62 19.29 21.81 14.99
N GLN A 63 19.54 20.79 14.16
CA GLN A 63 20.79 20.02 14.18
C GLN A 63 21.96 20.75 13.49
N ARG A 64 21.67 21.82 12.74
CA ARG A 64 22.65 22.66 12.04
C ARG A 64 23.06 23.91 12.83
N ARG A 65 22.70 23.98 14.11
CA ARG A 65 23.14 25.00 15.08
C ARG A 65 24.11 24.38 16.08
#